data_AF-A0A3M0WRI2-F1
#
_entry.id   AF-A0A3M0WRI2-F1
#
_cell.length_a   1.000
_cell.length_b   1.000
_cell.length_c   1.000
_cell.angle_alpha   90.00
_cell.angle_beta   90.00
_cell.angle_gamma   90.00
#
_symmetry.space_group_name_H-M   'P 1'
#
loop_
_entity.id
_entity.type
_entity.pdbx_description
1 polymer ?
#
loop_
_entity_poly.entity_id
_entity_poly.type
_entity_poly.pdbx_seq_one_letter_code
_entity_poly.pdbx_strand_id
1 'polypeptide(L)'
;MFSFNKLTLARQYMLVSLFVMLAGMAVIGIWISQEIETAVTNRTAAVTALYVDSYISPHLQSLKENDQLTPDEITALERLLSDTSLGQQIVSFKIWSPDGVILYSPNSELIGQQFEVEGELAEAMWGQVVTEVSDLSKPEQAYERQFWDSLIET
;
A
#
# COMPACT_ATOMS: atom_id res chain seq x y z
N MET A 1 -22.28 -30.25 -55.90
CA MET A 1 -23.45 -29.48 -55.44
C MET A 1 -23.19 -29.08 -53.99
N PHE A 2 -22.65 -27.88 -53.77
CA PHE A 2 -22.36 -27.39 -52.42
C PHE A 2 -23.66 -26.92 -51.78
N SER A 3 -24.21 -27.73 -50.87
CA SER A 3 -25.42 -27.38 -50.13
C SER A 3 -25.03 -26.46 -48.98
N PHE A 4 -25.27 -25.16 -49.14
CA PHE A 4 -25.23 -24.21 -48.04
C PHE A 4 -26.36 -24.56 -47.07
N ASN A 5 -26.01 -25.30 -46.03
CA ASN A 5 -26.89 -25.67 -44.94
C ASN A 5 -27.34 -24.36 -44.27
N LYS A 6 -28.52 -23.83 -44.66
CA LYS A 6 -29.08 -22.61 -44.10
C LYS A 6 -29.36 -22.88 -42.63
N LEU A 7 -28.47 -22.43 -41.76
CA LEU A 7 -28.66 -22.45 -40.32
C LEU A 7 -30.04 -21.83 -40.03
N THR A 8 -30.92 -22.59 -39.37
CA THR A 8 -32.20 -22.09 -38.90
C THR A 8 -31.99 -20.80 -38.11
N LEU A 9 -32.89 -19.82 -38.26
CA LEU A 9 -32.80 -18.52 -37.56
C LEU A 9 -32.49 -18.67 -36.06
N ALA A 10 -33.04 -19.71 -35.43
CA ALA A 10 -32.77 -20.05 -34.03
C ALA A 10 -31.28 -20.34 -33.73
N ARG A 11 -30.56 -21.04 -34.63
CA ARG A 11 -29.14 -21.37 -34.46
C ARG A 11 -28.25 -20.14 -34.66
N GLN A 12 -28.59 -19.26 -35.59
CA GLN A 12 -27.88 -17.99 -35.76
C GLN A 12 -28.08 -17.10 -34.53
N TYR A 13 -29.30 -16.99 -34.04
CA TYR A 13 -29.60 -16.22 -32.83
C TYR A 13 -28.83 -16.74 -31.61
N MET A 14 -28.80 -18.07 -31.40
CA MET A 14 -28.09 -18.71 -30.29
C MET A 14 -26.58 -18.46 -30.35
N LEU A 15 -25.98 -18.49 -31.54
CA LEU A 15 -24.54 -18.24 -31.71
C LEU A 15 -24.20 -16.76 -31.47
N VAL A 16 -25.04 -15.85 -31.95
CA VAL A 16 -24.85 -14.41 -31.73
C VAL A 16 -25.03 -14.05 -30.26
N SER A 17 -26.07 -14.56 -29.60
CA SER A 17 -26.31 -14.28 -28.18
C SER A 17 -25.21 -14.86 -27.28
N LEU A 18 -24.72 -16.06 -27.57
CA LEU A 18 -23.58 -16.67 -26.86
C LEU A 18 -22.33 -15.81 -27.02
N PHE A 19 -22.04 -15.35 -28.24
CA PHE A 19 -20.89 -14.49 -28.50
C PHE A 19 -21.00 -13.15 -27.75
N VAL A 20 -22.17 -12.51 -27.79
CA VAL A 20 -22.43 -11.26 -27.04
C VAL A 20 -22.28 -11.48 -25.53
N MET A 21 -22.75 -12.61 -25.00
CA MET A 21 -22.63 -12.92 -23.58
C MET A 21 -21.18 -13.15 -23.16
N LEU A 22 -20.40 -13.90 -23.95
CA LEU A 22 -18.97 -14.13 -23.70
C LEU A 22 -18.17 -12.82 -23.81
N ALA A 23 -18.45 -12.01 -24.82
CA ALA A 23 -17.83 -10.70 -24.98
C ALA A 23 -18.17 -9.77 -23.80
N GLY A 24 -19.43 -9.74 -23.38
CA GLY A 24 -19.87 -8.97 -22.21
C GLY A 24 -19.18 -9.43 -20.93
N MET A 25 -19.10 -10.75 -20.71
CA MET A 25 -18.40 -11.32 -19.55
C MET A 25 -16.90 -11.00 -19.57
N ALA A 26 -16.25 -11.05 -20.73
CA ALA A 26 -14.84 -10.69 -20.87
C ALA A 26 -14.61 -9.20 -20.63
N VAL A 27 -15.45 -8.31 -21.18
CA VAL A 27 -15.35 -6.86 -20.96
C VAL A 27 -15.58 -6.53 -19.49
N ILE A 28 -16.63 -7.06 -18.87
CA ILE A 28 -16.92 -6.87 -17.45
C ILE A 28 -15.79 -7.46 -16.59
N GLY A 29 -15.26 -8.63 -16.95
CA GLY A 29 -14.17 -9.28 -16.24
C GLY A 29 -12.86 -8.48 -16.30
N ILE A 30 -12.48 -7.98 -17.48
CA ILE A 30 -11.32 -7.09 -17.65
C ILE A 30 -11.53 -5.78 -16.90
N TRP A 31 -12.73 -5.20 -16.98
CA TRP A 31 -13.04 -3.92 -16.34
C TRP A 31 -13.06 -4.05 -14.81
N ILE A 32 -13.68 -5.10 -14.25
CA ILE A 32 -13.65 -5.40 -12.82
C ILE A 32 -12.22 -5.74 -12.36
N SER A 33 -11.46 -6.48 -13.17
CA SER A 33 -10.06 -6.80 -12.84
C SER A 33 -9.17 -5.55 -12.80
N GLN A 34 -9.51 -4.50 -13.56
CA GLN A 34 -8.82 -3.21 -13.51
C GLN A 34 -9.33 -2.34 -12.34
N GLU A 35 -10.59 -2.46 -11.93
CA GLU A 35 -11.19 -1.64 -10.87
C GLU A 35 -10.91 -2.17 -9.44
N ILE A 36 -10.50 -3.43 -9.30
CA ILE A 36 -10.11 -4.00 -7.99
C ILE A 36 -8.80 -3.38 -7.46
N GLU A 37 -8.03 -2.69 -8.30
CA GLU A 37 -6.86 -1.90 -7.88
C GLU A 37 -7.27 -0.61 -7.13
N THR A 38 -8.51 -0.12 -7.30
CA THR A 38 -8.97 1.19 -6.78
C THR A 38 -10.04 1.10 -5.69
N ALA A 39 -10.55 -0.09 -5.37
CA ALA A 39 -11.72 -0.26 -4.49
C ALA A 39 -11.41 -0.51 -2.99
N VAL A 40 -10.18 -0.31 -2.54
CA VAL A 40 -9.82 -0.38 -1.10
C VAL A 40 -9.68 1.01 -0.45
N THR A 41 -9.74 2.08 -1.23
CA THR A 41 -9.20 3.40 -0.84
C THR A 41 -10.17 4.34 -0.12
N ASN A 42 -11.16 3.87 0.67
CA ASN A 42 -12.14 4.82 1.24
C ASN A 42 -12.72 4.54 2.64
N ARG A 43 -12.05 3.78 3.52
CA ARG A 43 -12.47 3.74 4.94
C ARG A 43 -11.39 3.91 6.01
N THR A 44 -10.11 3.96 5.68
CA THR A 44 -9.05 4.00 6.72
C THR A 44 -8.35 5.36 6.85
N ALA A 45 -8.41 6.23 5.84
CA ALA A 45 -7.70 7.52 5.85
C ALA A 45 -8.18 8.50 6.94
N ALA A 46 -9.45 8.40 7.37
CA ALA A 46 -10.02 9.35 8.34
C ALA A 46 -9.65 9.05 9.80
N VAL A 47 -9.25 7.81 10.13
CA VAL A 47 -8.96 7.42 11.52
C VAL A 47 -7.50 7.74 11.87
N THR A 48 -6.58 7.67 10.92
CA THR A 48 -5.15 7.92 11.16
C THR A 48 -4.84 9.38 11.53
N ALA A 49 -5.49 10.35 10.89
CA ALA A 49 -5.22 11.78 11.12
C ALA A 49 -5.60 12.27 12.54
N LEU A 50 -6.53 11.60 13.22
CA LEU A 50 -7.04 12.03 14.53
C LEU A 50 -6.30 11.41 15.73
N TYR A 51 -5.38 10.47 15.53
CA TYR A 51 -4.62 9.84 16.63
C TYR A 51 -3.17 10.34 16.78
N VAL A 52 -2.62 10.99 15.74
CA VAL A 52 -1.26 11.58 15.74
C VAL A 52 -1.11 12.67 16.81
N ASP A 53 -2.14 13.47 17.04
CA ASP A 53 -2.10 14.63 17.95
C ASP A 53 -2.09 14.24 19.44
N SER A 54 -2.56 13.02 19.78
CA SER A 54 -2.80 12.64 21.17
C SER A 54 -1.69 11.81 21.83
N TYR A 55 -0.85 11.08 21.09
CA TYR A 55 0.08 10.10 21.69
C TYR A 55 1.53 10.16 21.18
N ILE A 56 1.80 10.85 20.07
CA ILE A 56 3.16 10.94 19.51
C ILE A 56 3.96 12.11 20.13
N SER A 57 3.29 13.22 20.44
CA SER A 57 3.93 14.48 20.87
C SER A 57 4.86 14.40 22.11
N PRO A 58 4.61 13.58 23.15
CA PRO A 58 5.48 13.55 24.33
C PRO A 58 6.79 12.78 24.15
N HIS A 59 6.92 11.93 23.12
CA HIS A 59 8.08 11.05 22.93
C HIS A 59 8.99 11.44 21.76
N LEU A 60 8.64 12.49 21.01
CA LEU A 60 9.50 13.07 19.97
C LEU A 60 10.37 14.24 20.48
N GLN A 61 10.26 14.64 21.76
CA GLN A 61 11.10 15.73 22.29
C GLN A 61 12.58 15.33 22.43
N SER A 62 12.89 14.05 22.59
CA SER A 62 14.25 13.49 22.61
C SER A 62 14.89 13.41 21.21
N LEU A 63 14.09 13.19 20.15
CA LEU A 63 14.55 13.17 18.76
C LEU A 63 15.06 14.53 18.28
N LYS A 64 14.60 15.62 18.88
CA LYS A 64 15.10 16.98 18.59
C LYS A 64 16.56 17.19 19.02
N GLU A 65 17.08 16.35 19.91
CA GLU A 65 18.41 16.54 20.51
C GLU A 65 19.49 15.59 19.97
N ASN A 66 19.15 14.42 19.41
CA ASN A 66 20.18 13.39 19.14
C ASN A 66 20.10 12.61 17.81
N ASP A 67 19.20 12.94 16.87
CA ASP A 67 19.09 12.27 15.55
C ASP A 67 19.00 10.73 15.58
N GLN A 68 18.78 10.12 16.75
CA GLN A 68 18.75 8.67 16.94
C GLN A 68 17.72 8.33 18.02
N LEU A 69 16.90 7.32 17.73
CA LEU A 69 16.00 6.72 18.70
C LEU A 69 16.81 5.88 19.69
N THR A 70 16.54 6.05 20.97
CA THR A 70 17.12 5.20 22.02
C THR A 70 16.53 3.79 21.96
N PRO A 71 17.27 2.75 22.42
CA PRO A 71 16.77 1.37 22.45
C PRO A 71 15.43 1.20 23.21
N ASP A 72 15.20 2.02 24.24
CA ASP A 72 13.94 2.01 25.00
C ASP A 72 12.76 2.54 24.17
N GLU A 73 12.98 3.56 23.32
CA GLU A 73 11.97 4.10 22.41
C GLU A 73 11.63 3.12 21.30
N ILE A 74 12.63 2.45 20.73
CA ILE A 74 12.47 1.36 19.74
C ILE A 74 11.59 0.25 20.34
N THR A 75 11.91 -0.20 21.56
CA THR A 75 11.16 -1.26 22.24
C THR A 75 9.72 -0.84 22.57
N ALA A 76 9.51 0.42 22.96
CA ALA A 76 8.15 0.94 23.20
C ALA A 76 7.32 0.91 21.92
N LEU A 77 7.92 1.25 20.80
CA LEU A 77 7.27 1.31 19.50
C LEU A 77 6.94 -0.08 18.93
N GLU A 78 7.84 -1.05 19.11
CA GLU A 78 7.59 -2.46 18.80
C GLU A 78 6.40 -3.03 19.60
N ARG A 79 6.30 -2.68 20.89
CA ARG A 79 5.15 -3.09 21.72
C ARG A 79 3.84 -2.47 21.25
N LEU A 80 3.87 -1.20 20.81
CA LEU A 80 2.67 -0.56 20.26
C LEU A 80 2.13 -1.30 19.03
N LEU A 81 3.00 -1.92 18.24
CA LEU A 81 2.57 -2.67 17.05
C LEU A 81 2.27 -4.14 17.33
N SER A 82 2.83 -4.71 18.38
CA SER A 82 2.56 -6.11 18.73
C SER A 82 1.29 -6.26 19.56
N ASP A 83 1.05 -5.32 20.49
CA ASP A 83 0.06 -5.51 21.57
C ASP A 83 -1.20 -4.64 21.42
N THR A 84 -1.34 -3.86 20.35
CA THR A 84 -2.47 -2.95 20.17
C THR A 84 -3.28 -3.22 18.90
N SER A 85 -4.49 -2.65 18.84
CA SER A 85 -5.31 -2.66 17.63
C SER A 85 -4.67 -1.92 16.44
N LEU A 86 -3.65 -1.09 16.69
CA LEU A 86 -2.87 -0.43 15.64
C LEU A 86 -2.07 -1.44 14.81
N GLY A 87 -1.46 -2.42 15.48
CA GLY A 87 -0.74 -3.52 14.84
C GLY A 87 -1.57 -4.40 13.92
N GLN A 88 -2.89 -4.38 14.09
CA GLN A 88 -3.81 -5.09 13.20
C GLN A 88 -4.06 -4.33 11.89
N GLN A 89 -3.74 -3.03 11.84
CA GLN A 89 -3.97 -2.16 10.68
C GLN A 89 -2.66 -1.69 10.03
N ILE A 90 -1.58 -1.59 10.80
CA ILE A 90 -0.26 -1.19 10.34
C ILE A 90 0.67 -2.39 10.43
N VAL A 91 1.12 -2.88 9.27
CA VAL A 91 1.97 -4.07 9.16
C VAL A 91 3.47 -3.75 9.12
N SER A 92 3.82 -2.52 8.74
CA SER A 92 5.19 -1.99 8.77
C SER A 92 5.13 -0.49 8.99
N PHE A 93 6.17 0.07 9.60
CA PHE A 93 6.34 1.50 9.77
C PHE A 93 7.82 1.84 9.79
N LYS A 94 8.22 2.98 9.26
CA LYS A 94 9.62 3.43 9.24
C LYS A 94 9.69 4.87 9.71
N ILE A 95 10.80 5.23 10.35
CA ILE A 95 11.09 6.62 10.73
C ILE A 95 12.33 7.05 9.97
N TRP A 96 12.25 8.23 9.36
CA TRP A 96 13.27 8.78 8.49
C TRP A 96 13.83 10.07 9.06
N SER A 97 15.12 10.31 8.85
CA SER A 97 15.73 11.62 9.01
C SER A 97 15.42 12.49 7.79
N PRO A 98 15.51 13.83 7.90
CA PRO A 98 15.36 14.74 6.77
C PRO A 98 16.34 14.49 5.62
N ASP A 99 17.48 13.87 5.91
CA ASP A 99 18.53 13.56 4.93
C ASP A 99 18.34 12.19 4.25
N GLY A 100 17.22 11.51 4.49
CA GLY A 100 16.90 10.21 3.89
C GLY A 100 17.53 9.01 4.61
N VAL A 101 17.94 9.17 5.86
CA VAL A 101 18.47 8.07 6.69
C VAL A 101 17.34 7.39 7.44
N ILE A 102 17.28 6.07 7.44
CA ILE A 102 16.30 5.32 8.23
C ILE A 102 16.74 5.31 9.70
N LEU A 103 15.98 6.00 10.55
CA LEU A 103 16.17 6.04 12.00
C LEU A 103 15.52 4.85 12.70
N TYR A 104 14.47 4.29 12.09
CA TYR A 104 13.79 3.08 12.55
C TYR A 104 13.24 2.27 11.39
N SER A 105 13.38 0.95 11.47
CA SER A 105 12.64 -0.02 10.65
C SER A 105 12.45 -1.34 11.43
N PRO A 106 11.36 -2.10 11.18
CA PRO A 106 11.21 -3.46 11.67
C PRO A 106 12.34 -4.39 11.19
N ASN A 107 12.96 -4.05 10.04
CA ASN A 107 14.21 -4.66 9.63
C ASN A 107 15.40 -3.84 10.17
N SER A 108 16.06 -4.35 11.21
CA SER A 108 17.19 -3.68 11.84
C SER A 108 18.39 -3.49 10.91
N GLU A 109 18.50 -4.25 9.82
CA GLU A 109 19.57 -4.08 8.82
C GLU A 109 19.44 -2.77 8.05
N LEU A 110 18.23 -2.19 7.97
CA LEU A 110 17.99 -0.93 7.26
C LEU A 110 18.32 0.31 8.11
N ILE A 111 18.39 0.17 9.43
CA ILE A 111 18.63 1.30 10.33
C ILE A 111 20.04 1.86 10.06
N GLY A 112 20.11 3.19 9.86
CA GLY A 112 21.33 3.91 9.52
C GLY A 112 21.70 3.88 8.04
N GLN A 113 20.95 3.18 7.19
CA GLN A 113 21.11 3.27 5.74
C GLN A 113 20.47 4.56 5.21
N GLN A 114 21.07 5.12 4.16
CA GLN A 114 20.57 6.31 3.47
C GLN A 114 20.01 5.92 2.11
N PHE A 115 18.81 6.41 1.81
CA PHE A 115 18.16 6.27 0.51
C PHE A 115 17.89 7.64 -0.10
N GLU A 116 17.63 7.66 -1.40
CA GLU A 116 17.35 8.88 -2.13
C GLU A 116 15.99 9.45 -1.73
N VAL A 117 15.94 10.73 -1.39
CA VAL A 117 14.70 11.42 -1.01
C VAL A 117 14.01 11.90 -2.27
N GLU A 118 13.14 11.04 -2.80
CA GLU A 118 12.36 11.31 -4.02
C GLU A 118 10.88 10.96 -3.81
N GLY A 119 10.04 11.38 -4.76
CA GLY A 119 8.63 11.04 -4.77
C GLY A 119 7.89 11.45 -3.50
N GLU A 120 7.12 10.53 -2.95
CA GLU A 120 6.31 10.71 -1.77
C GLU A 120 7.15 10.97 -0.50
N LEU A 121 8.35 10.39 -0.40
CA LEU A 121 9.25 10.69 0.71
C LEU A 121 9.68 12.17 0.68
N ALA A 122 9.98 12.71 -0.51
CA ALA A 122 10.33 14.13 -0.66
C ALA A 122 9.15 15.05 -0.31
N GLU A 123 7.94 14.70 -0.72
CA GLU A 123 6.72 15.44 -0.36
C GLU A 123 6.45 15.39 1.15
N ALA A 124 6.65 14.23 1.77
CA ALA A 124 6.52 14.05 3.22
C ALA A 124 7.53 14.90 4.01
N MET A 125 8.76 15.06 3.51
CA MET A 125 9.76 15.96 4.12
C MET A 125 9.32 17.42 4.11
N TRP A 126 8.41 17.81 3.20
CA TRP A 126 7.85 19.16 3.14
C TRP A 126 6.59 19.31 4.00
N GLY A 127 6.29 18.30 4.84
CA GLY A 127 5.14 18.27 5.73
C GLY A 127 3.82 17.95 5.03
N GLN A 128 3.87 17.42 3.80
CA GLN A 128 2.69 16.84 3.17
C GLN A 128 2.44 15.43 3.73
N VAL A 129 1.19 15.01 3.80
CA VAL A 129 0.85 13.61 4.08
C VAL A 129 0.42 13.00 2.75
N VAL A 130 1.15 12.01 2.28
CA VAL A 130 0.98 11.43 0.94
C VAL A 130 0.64 9.96 1.08
N THR A 131 -0.52 9.55 0.56
CA THR A 131 -0.94 8.15 0.60
C THR A 131 -0.91 7.54 -0.79
N GLU A 132 -0.27 6.39 -0.94
CA GLU A 132 -0.23 5.63 -2.19
C GLU A 132 -0.33 4.13 -1.99
N VAL A 133 -0.67 3.41 -3.06
CA VAL A 133 -0.54 1.95 -3.11
C VAL A 133 0.85 1.65 -3.68
N SER A 134 1.73 1.15 -2.82
CA SER A 134 3.09 0.75 -3.13
C SER A 134 3.11 -0.69 -3.65
N ASP A 135 3.77 -0.90 -4.78
CA ASP A 135 4.10 -2.21 -5.35
C ASP A 135 5.35 -2.83 -4.69
N LEU A 136 5.83 -2.18 -3.62
CA LEU A 136 7.00 -2.55 -2.85
C LEU A 136 8.28 -2.61 -3.66
N SER A 137 8.37 -1.98 -4.84
CA SER A 137 9.50 -2.09 -5.77
C SER A 137 10.79 -1.41 -5.32
N LYS A 138 10.73 -0.52 -4.31
CA LYS A 138 11.88 0.26 -3.87
C LYS A 138 12.91 -0.56 -3.08
N PRO A 139 14.20 -0.20 -3.09
CA PRO A 139 15.25 -0.96 -2.39
C PRO A 139 15.02 -1.14 -0.89
N GLU A 140 14.53 -0.10 -0.22
CA GLU A 140 14.22 -0.09 1.21
C GLU A 140 13.01 -0.96 1.59
N GLN A 141 12.21 -1.41 0.62
CA GLN A 141 11.03 -2.25 0.81
C GLN A 141 11.32 -3.75 0.61
N ALA A 142 12.60 -4.13 0.47
CA ALA A 142 13.01 -5.51 0.22
C ALA A 142 12.59 -6.50 1.32
N TYR A 143 12.38 -6.01 2.55
CA TYR A 143 11.85 -6.82 3.65
C TYR A 143 10.35 -7.03 3.51
N GLU A 144 9.57 -5.95 3.31
CA GLU A 144 8.12 -6.01 3.17
C GLU A 144 7.70 -6.88 1.98
N ARG A 145 8.42 -6.80 0.86
CA ARG A 145 8.13 -7.59 -0.36
C ARG A 145 8.24 -9.11 -0.16
N GLN A 146 8.82 -9.57 0.95
CA GLN A 146 8.87 -11.00 1.28
C GLN A 146 7.54 -11.51 1.83
N PHE A 147 6.70 -10.63 2.37
CA PHE A 147 5.47 -10.98 3.08
C PHE A 147 4.21 -10.48 2.36
N TRP A 148 4.32 -9.41 1.57
CA TRP A 148 3.18 -8.78 0.88
C TRP A 148 3.51 -8.47 -0.57
N ASP A 149 2.49 -8.51 -1.43
CA ASP A 149 2.60 -8.15 -2.85
C ASP A 149 2.42 -6.63 -3.08
N SER A 150 1.67 -5.97 -2.19
CA SER A 150 1.41 -4.52 -2.24
C SER A 150 1.01 -4.00 -0.85
N LEU A 151 1.34 -2.74 -0.53
CA LEU A 151 0.91 -2.07 0.70
C LEU A 151 0.32 -0.68 0.41
N ILE A 152 -0.57 -0.21 1.28
CA ILE A 152 -0.93 1.21 1.32
C ILE A 152 0.08 1.90 2.25
N GLU A 153 0.82 2.85 1.70
CA GLU A 153 1.82 3.65 2.42
C GLU A 153 1.26 5.07 2.62
N THR A 154 1.68 5.75 3.68
CA THR A 154 1.20 7.08 4.08
C THR A 154 2.30 7.88 4.76
#